data_AF-A0A948CFZ4-F1
#
_entry.id   AF-A0A948CFZ4-F1
#
_cell.length_a   1.000
_cell.length_b   1.000
_cell.length_c   1.000
_cell.angle_alpha   90.00
_cell.angle_beta   90.00
_cell.angle_gamma   90.00
#
_symmetry.space_group_name_H-M   'P 1'
#
loop_
_entity.id
_entity.type
_entity.pdbx_description
1 polymer ?
#
loop_
_entity_poly.entity_id
_entity_poly.type
_entity_poly.pdbx_seq_one_letter_code
_entity_poly.pdbx_strand_id
1 'polypeptide(L)'
;MKKRTLLPVAVPALVLVVAAPAYAAVGYSYFEPGLSYSANGDGAADNITITCAGDAVMPATVPVAPCSTLTRFFISPGAGADSVDLSGITAADFPDLTEIRVIDEDDFDADDFTGSELGDTFVVGGADDVDAGAGDDVIEGGSRVDGGPGHDVLFQAGSSEGAFGGPGDDRFVQTLSSGGNDGGSGYDVMEVDLDRASGIIDGLRLTLTAAQLLVAAGDLEQSVFIAGFEEFHVRMARGEDQSFDAVAFPGRVVYYGARSADTFVGSDFEDVISTGAGDDTVMARDGAFDLVDCGAGDDTAVVDATDRVVNCEDVSYPRPATSRISGPKKITKGSSASYTFGSSIDGSVFGCRIDKGSWTPCASPYTVKAKGKLKKGKHTLLVRAGYPAGNWDATPAKKKIKIKQ
;
A
#
# COMPACT_ATOMS: atom_id res chain seq x y z
N MET A 1 16.56 -82.98 49.03
CA MET A 1 16.77 -81.95 50.09
C MET A 1 17.97 -81.08 49.72
N LYS A 2 17.85 -79.77 49.96
CA LYS A 2 18.81 -78.64 49.73
C LYS A 2 18.82 -78.10 48.27
N LYS A 3 17.96 -77.12 47.90
CA LYS A 3 17.97 -75.64 48.11
C LYS A 3 19.25 -74.98 47.60
N ARG A 4 19.15 -74.23 46.48
CA ARG A 4 19.19 -72.73 46.35
C ARG A 4 20.64 -72.20 46.30
N THR A 5 21.09 -71.26 45.47
CA THR A 5 20.49 -70.21 44.63
C THR A 5 21.59 -69.76 43.64
N LEU A 6 21.28 -69.62 42.35
CA LEU A 6 22.09 -68.79 41.44
C LEU A 6 21.61 -67.34 41.59
N LEU A 7 22.49 -66.43 42.03
CA LEU A 7 22.23 -65.00 41.93
C LEU A 7 22.30 -64.60 40.44
N PRO A 8 21.30 -63.90 39.88
CA PRO A 8 21.53 -63.15 38.66
C PRO A 8 22.40 -61.93 39.01
N VAL A 9 23.48 -61.75 38.25
CA VAL A 9 24.18 -60.47 38.17
C VAL A 9 23.17 -59.49 37.58
N ALA A 10 22.58 -58.65 38.45
CA ALA A 10 21.84 -57.49 38.03
C ALA A 10 22.86 -56.50 37.44
N VAL A 11 23.02 -56.54 36.13
CA VAL A 11 23.49 -55.38 35.38
C VAL A 11 22.38 -54.33 35.57
N PRO A 12 22.67 -53.12 36.08
CA PRO A 12 21.71 -52.04 35.92
C PRO A 12 21.65 -51.77 34.42
N ALA A 13 20.61 -52.30 33.77
CA ALA A 13 20.16 -51.75 32.51
C ALA A 13 19.73 -50.32 32.84
N LEU A 14 20.66 -49.39 32.65
CA LEU A 14 20.34 -47.99 32.49
C LEU A 14 19.45 -47.95 31.24
N VAL A 15 18.14 -48.02 31.43
CA VAL A 15 17.18 -47.68 30.39
C VAL A 15 17.38 -46.19 30.19
N LEU A 16 18.28 -45.86 29.27
CA LEU A 16 18.32 -44.55 28.66
C LEU A 16 17.05 -44.49 27.82
N VAL A 17 15.94 -44.04 28.43
CA VAL A 17 14.83 -43.48 27.66
C VAL A 17 15.41 -42.21 27.07
N VAL A 18 16.05 -42.34 25.91
CA VAL A 18 16.19 -41.19 25.03
C VAL A 18 14.76 -40.97 24.57
N ALA A 19 14.10 -39.96 25.13
CA ALA A 19 13.00 -39.33 24.41
C ALA A 19 13.65 -38.82 23.13
N ALA A 20 13.63 -39.65 22.09
CA ALA A 20 13.89 -39.17 20.76
C ALA A 20 12.86 -38.07 20.50
N PRO A 21 13.18 -37.03 19.70
CA PRO A 21 12.12 -36.16 19.24
C PRO A 21 11.01 -37.03 18.65
N ALA A 22 9.77 -36.55 18.78
CA ALA A 22 8.71 -36.98 17.89
C ALA A 22 9.26 -36.93 16.46
N TYR A 23 8.94 -37.94 15.66
CA TYR A 23 9.38 -37.95 14.27
C TYR A 23 8.14 -37.86 13.41
N ALA A 24 8.04 -36.77 12.66
CA ALA A 24 7.04 -36.61 11.61
C ALA A 24 6.93 -37.86 10.71
N ALA A 25 5.70 -38.24 10.41
CA ALA A 25 5.37 -39.22 9.39
C ALA A 25 5.70 -38.67 7.99
N VAL A 26 6.70 -39.27 7.37
CA VAL A 26 7.19 -38.89 6.04
C VAL A 26 6.57 -39.77 4.95
N GLY A 27 6.14 -39.15 3.85
CA GLY A 27 5.63 -39.82 2.66
C GLY A 27 6.01 -39.13 1.36
N TYR A 28 5.83 -39.82 0.23
CA TYR A 28 5.87 -39.24 -1.10
C TYR A 28 4.71 -39.76 -1.95
N SER A 29 4.28 -38.95 -2.90
CA SER A 29 3.21 -39.30 -3.83
C SER A 29 3.49 -38.70 -5.21
N TYR A 30 2.90 -39.30 -6.26
CA TYR A 30 2.97 -38.77 -7.61
C TYR A 30 1.70 -37.97 -7.90
N PHE A 31 1.86 -36.69 -8.23
CA PHE A 31 0.77 -35.83 -8.68
C PHE A 31 1.21 -35.13 -9.95
N GLU A 32 0.53 -35.36 -11.07
CA GLU A 32 0.79 -34.65 -12.32
C GLU A 32 0.90 -33.13 -12.07
N PRO A 33 2.01 -32.47 -12.47
CA PRO A 33 3.06 -32.95 -13.39
C PRO A 33 4.37 -33.49 -12.73
N GLY A 34 4.40 -33.93 -11.46
CA GLY A 34 5.65 -34.35 -10.83
C GLY A 34 5.55 -35.11 -9.49
N LEU A 35 6.69 -35.28 -8.83
CA LEU A 35 6.77 -35.95 -7.53
C LEU A 35 6.57 -34.93 -6.41
N SER A 36 5.78 -35.32 -5.40
CA SER A 36 5.48 -34.53 -4.21
C SER A 36 5.96 -35.26 -2.97
N TYR A 37 6.62 -34.52 -2.08
CA TYR A 37 7.03 -34.97 -0.76
C TYR A 37 6.09 -34.40 0.30
N SER A 38 5.75 -35.20 1.31
CA SER A 38 4.94 -34.78 2.45
C SER A 38 5.60 -35.13 3.80
N ALA A 39 5.64 -34.19 4.74
CA ALA A 39 5.97 -34.43 6.14
C ALA A 39 4.78 -34.03 7.02
N ASN A 40 4.31 -34.93 7.87
CA ASN A 40 3.20 -34.66 8.81
C ASN A 40 3.68 -34.95 10.23
N GLY A 41 3.58 -34.03 11.18
CA GLY A 41 3.97 -34.32 12.57
C GLY A 41 3.06 -35.35 13.24
N ASP A 42 3.48 -35.78 14.43
CA ASP A 42 2.82 -36.87 15.17
C ASP A 42 1.92 -36.40 16.33
N GLY A 43 1.76 -35.09 16.49
CA GLY A 43 0.98 -34.46 17.55
C GLY A 43 1.78 -34.18 18.83
N ALA A 44 3.11 -34.15 18.74
CA ALA A 44 4.04 -33.75 19.78
C ALA A 44 5.16 -32.90 19.17
N ALA A 45 5.91 -32.18 20.01
CA ALA A 45 7.01 -31.31 19.57
C ALA A 45 7.98 -32.01 18.60
N ASP A 46 7.89 -31.64 17.34
CA ASP A 46 8.60 -32.16 16.19
C ASP A 46 9.68 -31.15 15.74
N ASN A 47 10.79 -31.67 15.21
CA ASN A 47 11.77 -30.85 14.49
C ASN A 47 11.90 -31.39 13.07
N ILE A 48 11.43 -30.62 12.10
CA ILE A 48 11.33 -30.98 10.69
C ILE A 48 12.38 -30.19 9.93
N THR A 49 13.45 -30.87 9.53
CA THR A 49 14.47 -30.29 8.64
C THR A 49 14.45 -31.00 7.29
N ILE A 50 14.57 -30.25 6.19
CA ILE A 50 14.65 -30.80 4.84
C ILE A 50 15.98 -30.43 4.18
N THR A 51 16.75 -31.43 3.78
CA THR A 51 18.01 -31.25 3.04
C THR A 51 18.15 -32.28 1.92
N CYS A 52 18.92 -31.93 0.89
CA CYS A 52 19.37 -32.89 -0.11
C CYS A 52 20.77 -33.40 0.22
N ALA A 53 20.95 -34.72 0.33
CA ALA A 53 22.27 -35.33 0.50
C ALA A 53 22.48 -36.50 -0.47
N GLY A 54 23.40 -36.34 -1.42
CA GLY A 54 23.70 -37.40 -2.39
C GLY A 54 22.54 -37.72 -3.33
N ASP A 55 21.81 -36.69 -3.78
CA ASP A 55 20.58 -36.78 -4.58
C ASP A 55 19.45 -37.54 -3.86
N ALA A 56 19.39 -37.37 -2.55
CA ALA A 56 18.38 -37.94 -1.69
C ALA A 56 17.80 -36.89 -0.76
N VAL A 57 16.48 -36.79 -0.69
CA VAL A 57 15.84 -36.06 0.42
C VAL A 57 16.19 -36.76 1.72
N MET A 58 16.61 -36.00 2.72
CA MET A 58 16.95 -36.53 4.03
C MET A 58 15.90 -36.15 5.08
N PRO A 59 14.94 -37.04 5.37
CA PRO A 59 14.12 -36.91 6.58
C PRO A 59 13.94 -38.20 7.41
N ALA A 60 13.93 -39.43 6.86
CA ALA A 60 14.06 -40.69 7.61
C ALA A 60 14.19 -41.93 6.70
N THR A 61 15.03 -42.88 7.14
CA THR A 61 15.12 -44.35 6.91
C THR A 61 14.39 -45.13 5.76
N VAL A 62 14.14 -44.57 4.56
CA VAL A 62 13.82 -45.24 3.24
C VAL A 62 12.33 -45.07 2.77
N PRO A 63 12.03 -44.90 1.46
CA PRO A 63 12.89 -44.77 0.27
C PRO A 63 12.99 -43.34 -0.28
N VAL A 64 14.14 -43.12 -0.93
CA VAL A 64 14.65 -41.85 -1.44
C VAL A 64 13.99 -41.46 -2.76
N ALA A 65 13.43 -40.25 -2.81
CA ALA A 65 13.17 -39.53 -4.05
C ALA A 65 14.43 -38.74 -4.47
N PRO A 66 14.82 -38.74 -5.76
CA PRO A 66 15.83 -37.82 -6.25
C PRO A 66 15.36 -36.38 -6.05
N CYS A 67 16.20 -35.56 -5.42
CA CYS A 67 15.90 -34.14 -5.16
C CYS A 67 15.58 -33.42 -6.47
N SER A 68 16.29 -33.80 -7.54
CA SER A 68 16.11 -33.25 -8.88
C SER A 68 14.79 -33.61 -9.56
N THR A 69 13.93 -34.42 -8.95
CA THR A 69 12.62 -34.81 -9.52
C THR A 69 11.45 -34.31 -8.69
N LEU A 70 11.73 -33.72 -7.53
CA LEU A 70 10.71 -33.15 -6.69
C LEU A 70 10.24 -31.83 -7.26
N THR A 71 8.93 -31.71 -7.35
CA THR A 71 8.26 -30.50 -7.84
C THR A 71 7.54 -29.77 -6.71
N ARG A 72 7.25 -30.48 -5.60
CA ARG A 72 6.44 -29.95 -4.50
C ARG A 72 6.86 -30.51 -3.14
N PHE A 73 6.92 -29.63 -2.15
CA PHE A 73 6.99 -29.95 -0.73
C PHE A 73 5.69 -29.54 -0.02
N PHE A 74 5.11 -30.44 0.76
CA PHE A 74 3.97 -30.17 1.63
C PHE A 74 4.30 -30.56 3.07
N ILE A 75 4.31 -29.61 3.98
CA ILE A 75 4.64 -29.82 5.39
C ILE A 75 3.41 -29.45 6.23
N SER A 76 3.07 -30.32 7.18
CA SER A 76 2.03 -30.08 8.16
C SER A 76 2.53 -30.54 9.53
N PRO A 77 3.07 -29.63 10.35
CA PRO A 77 3.59 -29.98 11.68
C PRO A 77 2.48 -30.57 12.56
N GLY A 78 1.31 -29.92 12.59
CA GLY A 78 0.19 -30.37 13.40
C GLY A 78 0.44 -30.05 14.87
N ALA A 79 -0.32 -30.68 15.77
CA ALA A 79 -0.28 -30.26 17.17
C ALA A 79 1.08 -30.44 17.84
N GLY A 80 1.43 -29.51 18.73
CA GLY A 80 2.73 -29.47 19.39
C GLY A 80 3.40 -28.12 19.18
N ALA A 81 4.49 -27.88 19.91
CA ALA A 81 5.35 -26.74 19.62
C ALA A 81 6.50 -27.26 18.74
N ASP A 82 6.38 -27.01 17.45
CA ASP A 82 7.16 -27.59 16.39
C ASP A 82 8.16 -26.57 15.82
N SER A 83 9.21 -27.10 15.20
CA SER A 83 10.19 -26.29 14.48
C SER A 83 10.38 -26.85 13.08
N VAL A 84 10.14 -26.01 12.07
CA VAL A 84 10.32 -26.36 10.66
C VAL A 84 11.45 -25.53 10.05
N ASP A 85 12.51 -26.19 9.61
CA ASP A 85 13.68 -25.56 9.00
C ASP A 85 13.84 -26.01 7.55
N LEU A 86 13.50 -25.11 6.63
CA LEU A 86 13.57 -25.27 5.18
C LEU A 86 14.80 -24.61 4.56
N SER A 87 15.70 -24.03 5.36
CA SER A 87 16.92 -23.36 4.89
C SER A 87 17.88 -24.27 4.11
N GLY A 88 17.70 -25.59 4.24
CA GLY A 88 18.41 -26.61 3.48
C GLY A 88 17.87 -26.87 2.06
N ILE A 89 16.77 -26.22 1.67
CA ILE A 89 16.19 -26.30 0.33
C ILE A 89 16.79 -25.18 -0.53
N THR A 90 17.56 -25.58 -1.55
CA THR A 90 18.20 -24.64 -2.48
C THR A 90 17.79 -24.93 -3.93
N ALA A 91 17.83 -23.91 -4.79
CA ALA A 91 17.60 -24.06 -6.22
C ALA A 91 18.60 -25.04 -6.88
N ALA A 92 19.81 -25.11 -6.33
CA ALA A 92 20.86 -26.00 -6.83
C ALA A 92 20.56 -27.47 -6.52
N ASP A 93 20.03 -27.73 -5.33
CA ASP A 93 19.72 -29.08 -4.87
C ASP A 93 18.35 -29.57 -5.35
N PHE A 94 17.41 -28.65 -5.59
CA PHE A 94 16.03 -28.93 -6.01
C PHE A 94 15.64 -28.15 -7.29
N PRO A 95 16.27 -28.46 -8.44
CA PRO A 95 16.12 -27.68 -9.67
C PRO A 95 14.72 -27.68 -10.31
N ASP A 96 13.90 -28.68 -10.03
CA ASP A 96 12.55 -28.82 -10.59
C ASP A 96 11.44 -28.42 -9.59
N LEU A 97 11.81 -27.91 -8.40
CA LEU A 97 10.90 -27.53 -7.34
C LEU A 97 10.18 -26.22 -7.67
N THR A 98 8.86 -26.23 -7.54
CA THR A 98 8.00 -25.10 -7.93
C THR A 98 7.00 -24.69 -6.85
N GLU A 99 6.83 -25.49 -5.80
CA GLU A 99 5.92 -25.18 -4.70
C GLU A 99 6.48 -25.76 -3.41
N ILE A 100 6.56 -24.92 -2.39
CA ILE A 100 6.79 -25.33 -1.00
C ILE A 100 5.63 -24.76 -0.21
N ARG A 101 4.96 -25.62 0.54
CA ARG A 101 3.77 -25.23 1.30
C ARG A 101 3.83 -25.81 2.70
N VAL A 102 3.71 -24.94 3.69
CA VAL A 102 3.58 -25.27 5.10
C VAL A 102 2.18 -24.87 5.54
N ILE A 103 1.43 -25.83 6.09
CA ILE A 103 0.12 -25.57 6.68
C ILE A 103 0.15 -26.05 8.12
N ASP A 104 0.03 -25.11 9.04
CA ASP A 104 -0.31 -25.41 10.41
C ASP A 104 -1.75 -24.94 10.70
N GLU A 105 -2.62 -25.91 11.02
CA GLU A 105 -4.05 -25.67 11.28
C GLU A 105 -4.36 -25.65 12.78
N ASP A 106 -3.38 -25.88 13.66
CA ASP A 106 -3.59 -25.94 15.10
C ASP A 106 -3.36 -24.55 15.74
N ASP A 107 -4.37 -24.01 16.43
CA ASP A 107 -4.45 -22.57 16.75
C ASP A 107 -4.00 -22.18 18.18
N PHE A 108 -3.23 -23.04 18.87
CA PHE A 108 -2.89 -22.81 20.28
C PHE A 108 -1.43 -23.03 20.70
N ASP A 109 -0.64 -23.79 19.96
CA ASP A 109 0.77 -23.94 20.25
C ASP A 109 1.57 -22.85 19.49
N ALA A 110 2.87 -22.75 19.78
CA ALA A 110 3.73 -21.72 19.20
C ALA A 110 4.83 -22.42 18.42
N ASP A 111 4.79 -22.29 17.11
CA ASP A 111 5.71 -22.92 16.18
C ASP A 111 6.72 -21.94 15.60
N ASP A 112 7.92 -22.45 15.32
CA ASP A 112 9.00 -21.69 14.68
C ASP A 112 9.21 -22.18 13.24
N PHE A 113 9.00 -21.30 12.26
CA PHE A 113 9.20 -21.60 10.84
C PHE A 113 10.37 -20.81 10.26
N THR A 114 11.27 -21.51 9.57
CA THR A 114 12.35 -20.92 8.76
C THR A 114 12.19 -21.41 7.32
N GLY A 115 11.99 -20.48 6.39
CA GLY A 115 11.84 -20.75 4.97
C GLY A 115 13.16 -20.95 4.24
N SER A 116 13.05 -21.03 2.92
CA SER A 116 14.11 -21.44 2.01
C SER A 116 14.70 -20.23 1.26
N GLU A 117 15.42 -20.47 0.16
CA GLU A 117 15.81 -19.41 -0.79
C GLU A 117 14.90 -19.35 -2.04
N LEU A 118 13.79 -20.10 -2.01
CA LEU A 118 12.77 -20.19 -3.05
C LEU A 118 11.45 -19.66 -2.49
N GLY A 119 10.49 -19.36 -3.38
CA GLY A 119 9.16 -18.94 -2.95
C GLY A 119 8.44 -20.03 -2.14
N ASP A 120 8.13 -19.72 -0.89
CA ASP A 120 7.45 -20.52 0.10
C ASP A 120 6.01 -20.03 0.31
N THR A 121 5.12 -20.93 0.75
CA THR A 121 3.77 -20.58 1.19
C THR A 121 3.54 -21.07 2.60
N PHE A 122 3.36 -20.15 3.53
CA PHE A 122 3.03 -20.43 4.92
C PHE A 122 1.57 -20.05 5.19
N VAL A 123 0.80 -21.01 5.71
CA VAL A 123 -0.53 -20.75 6.27
C VAL A 123 -0.44 -21.22 7.72
N VAL A 124 -0.24 -20.28 8.63
CA VAL A 124 0.08 -20.54 10.04
C VAL A 124 -0.80 -19.69 10.95
N GLY A 125 -1.13 -20.21 12.11
CA GLY A 125 -2.15 -19.64 12.99
C GLY A 125 -1.57 -18.91 14.19
N GLY A 126 -2.40 -18.76 15.21
CA GLY A 126 -1.96 -18.68 16.60
C GLY A 126 -0.77 -17.77 16.93
N ALA A 127 0.19 -18.36 17.65
CA ALA A 127 1.36 -17.71 18.22
C ALA A 127 2.64 -18.17 17.51
N ASP A 128 2.54 -18.32 16.17
CA ASP A 128 3.61 -18.85 15.33
C ASP A 128 4.52 -17.75 14.81
N ASP A 129 5.82 -18.01 14.81
CA ASP A 129 6.83 -17.11 14.30
C ASP A 129 7.38 -17.62 12.96
N VAL A 130 7.34 -16.76 11.94
CA VAL A 130 7.80 -17.07 10.57
C VAL A 130 8.94 -16.16 10.18
N ASP A 131 10.06 -16.76 9.79
CA ASP A 131 11.12 -16.15 8.98
C ASP A 131 11.07 -16.84 7.61
N ALA A 132 10.50 -16.20 6.60
CA ALA A 132 10.23 -16.83 5.30
C ALA A 132 11.51 -17.03 4.46
N GLY A 133 12.62 -16.39 4.84
CA GLY A 133 13.90 -16.57 4.16
C GLY A 133 14.03 -15.63 2.98
N ALA A 134 14.31 -16.15 1.79
CA ALA A 134 14.40 -15.35 0.57
C ALA A 134 13.59 -16.01 -0.53
N GLY A 135 13.13 -15.23 -1.51
CA GLY A 135 12.19 -15.71 -2.52
C GLY A 135 10.94 -14.86 -2.48
N ASP A 136 10.03 -15.05 -3.44
CA ASP A 136 8.75 -14.33 -3.41
C ASP A 136 7.76 -15.19 -2.61
N ASP A 137 7.55 -14.84 -1.35
CA ASP A 137 6.84 -15.66 -0.37
C ASP A 137 5.38 -15.23 -0.16
N VAL A 138 4.56 -16.18 0.26
CA VAL A 138 3.16 -15.92 0.65
C VAL A 138 2.94 -16.41 2.06
N ILE A 139 2.65 -15.49 2.98
CA ILE A 139 2.45 -15.78 4.40
C ILE A 139 1.04 -15.37 4.81
N GLU A 140 0.29 -16.29 5.39
CA GLU A 140 -1.01 -16.03 6.01
C GLU A 140 -0.93 -16.34 7.51
N GLY A 141 -1.17 -15.31 8.35
CA GLY A 141 -1.23 -15.42 9.82
C GLY A 141 0.12 -15.28 10.55
N GLY A 142 0.27 -15.96 11.69
CA GLY A 142 1.42 -15.85 12.60
C GLY A 142 1.38 -14.66 13.58
N SER A 143 2.13 -14.77 14.68
CA SER A 143 2.38 -13.69 15.66
C SER A 143 3.46 -12.72 15.22
N ARG A 144 4.57 -13.25 14.70
CA ARG A 144 5.69 -12.49 14.15
C ARG A 144 6.01 -13.02 12.76
N VAL A 145 6.08 -12.13 11.78
CA VAL A 145 6.40 -12.52 10.40
C VAL A 145 7.49 -11.63 9.84
N ASP A 146 8.53 -12.24 9.30
CA ASP A 146 9.58 -11.61 8.50
C ASP A 146 9.55 -12.26 7.10
N GLY A 147 9.25 -11.50 6.06
CA GLY A 147 9.24 -11.96 4.66
C GLY A 147 10.66 -12.18 4.14
N GLY A 148 11.59 -11.31 4.54
CA GLY A 148 12.98 -11.36 4.11
C GLY A 148 13.17 -10.74 2.72
N PRO A 149 14.20 -11.14 1.94
CA PRO A 149 14.42 -10.58 0.61
C PRO A 149 13.54 -11.23 -0.46
N GLY A 150 12.71 -10.44 -1.13
CA GLY A 150 11.74 -10.96 -2.10
C GLY A 150 10.61 -9.99 -2.40
N HIS A 151 9.69 -10.36 -3.27
CA HIS A 151 8.41 -9.65 -3.41
C HIS A 151 7.31 -10.41 -2.67
N ASP A 152 7.16 -10.11 -1.39
CA ASP A 152 6.37 -10.96 -0.49
C ASP A 152 4.93 -10.49 -0.36
N VAL A 153 4.04 -11.43 -0.05
CA VAL A 153 2.63 -11.14 0.23
C VAL A 153 2.23 -11.64 1.60
N LEU A 154 1.95 -10.69 2.50
CA LEU A 154 1.64 -10.94 3.90
C LEU A 154 0.14 -10.70 4.16
N PHE A 155 -0.61 -11.77 4.40
CA PHE A 155 -2.06 -11.77 4.65
C PHE A 155 -2.35 -11.94 6.14
N GLN A 156 -3.04 -10.95 6.74
CA GLN A 156 -3.43 -10.98 8.17
C GLN A 156 -2.28 -11.37 9.12
N ALA A 157 -1.06 -11.02 8.73
CA ALA A 157 0.15 -11.50 9.37
C ALA A 157 0.56 -10.65 10.57
N GLY A 158 1.34 -11.25 11.48
CA GLY A 158 2.03 -10.53 12.55
C GLY A 158 1.11 -10.07 13.69
N SER A 159 0.10 -10.85 14.06
CA SER A 159 -1.02 -10.43 14.91
C SER A 159 -0.63 -9.69 16.22
N SER A 160 0.46 -10.11 16.87
CA SER A 160 0.92 -9.59 18.17
C SER A 160 2.29 -8.92 18.14
N GLU A 161 3.25 -9.42 17.37
CA GLU A 161 4.65 -8.94 17.36
C GLU A 161 5.02 -8.15 16.09
N GLY A 162 4.18 -8.22 15.07
CA GLY A 162 4.28 -7.40 13.86
C GLY A 162 4.68 -8.18 12.62
N ALA A 163 4.64 -7.49 11.49
CA ALA A 163 4.93 -8.02 10.17
C ALA A 163 5.98 -7.15 9.47
N PHE A 164 7.02 -7.78 8.94
CA PHE A 164 8.16 -7.15 8.30
C PHE A 164 8.27 -7.72 6.88
N GLY A 165 8.27 -6.86 5.86
CA GLY A 165 8.40 -7.26 4.45
C GLY A 165 9.86 -7.58 4.18
N GLY A 166 10.68 -6.55 4.13
CA GLY A 166 12.13 -6.69 4.02
C GLY A 166 12.62 -5.96 2.76
N PRO A 167 13.68 -6.45 2.11
CA PRO A 167 14.08 -5.91 0.82
C PRO A 167 13.23 -6.45 -0.33
N GLY A 168 12.47 -5.57 -0.99
CA GLY A 168 11.73 -5.84 -2.21
C GLY A 168 10.48 -4.99 -2.31
N ASP A 169 9.59 -5.33 -3.25
CA ASP A 169 8.30 -4.63 -3.38
C ASP A 169 7.23 -5.53 -2.76
N ASP A 170 6.89 -5.27 -1.51
CA ASP A 170 6.06 -6.14 -0.68
C ASP A 170 4.60 -5.68 -0.64
N ARG A 171 3.69 -6.64 -0.42
CA ARG A 171 2.26 -6.39 -0.32
C ARG A 171 1.67 -6.94 0.97
N PHE A 172 1.13 -6.04 1.76
CA PHE A 172 0.45 -6.34 3.01
C PHE A 172 -1.06 -6.28 2.79
N VAL A 173 -1.78 -7.34 3.18
CA VAL A 173 -3.25 -7.38 3.11
C VAL A 173 -3.75 -7.70 4.51
N GLN A 174 -4.05 -6.66 5.30
CA GLN A 174 -4.22 -6.81 6.74
C GLN A 174 -5.44 -6.08 7.32
N THR A 175 -5.87 -6.57 8.49
CA THR A 175 -6.77 -5.87 9.42
C THR A 175 -6.03 -5.09 10.51
N LEU A 176 -4.77 -4.75 10.26
CA LEU A 176 -3.85 -3.99 11.13
C LEU A 176 -3.32 -4.79 12.34
N SER A 177 -2.12 -5.35 12.20
CA SER A 177 -1.39 -5.97 13.31
C SER A 177 -1.09 -5.00 14.45
N SER A 178 -1.11 -5.50 15.69
CA SER A 178 -0.84 -4.67 16.88
C SER A 178 0.66 -4.44 17.12
N GLY A 179 1.52 -5.35 16.66
CA GLY A 179 2.98 -5.26 16.78
C GLY A 179 3.62 -4.26 15.82
N GLY A 180 2.90 -3.85 14.78
CA GLY A 180 3.34 -2.90 13.77
C GLY A 180 3.64 -3.57 12.43
N ASN A 181 3.73 -2.75 11.39
CA ASN A 181 4.00 -3.19 10.03
C ASN A 181 5.15 -2.38 9.45
N ASP A 182 6.11 -3.05 8.83
CA ASP A 182 7.25 -2.41 8.19
C ASP A 182 7.46 -3.03 6.81
N GLY A 183 7.25 -2.27 5.74
CA GLY A 183 7.51 -2.76 4.38
C GLY A 183 9.01 -2.95 4.12
N GLY A 184 9.87 -2.18 4.80
CA GLY A 184 11.32 -2.28 4.61
C GLY A 184 11.82 -1.41 3.46
N SER A 185 12.42 -2.01 2.44
CA SER A 185 13.01 -1.27 1.33
C SER A 185 12.54 -1.75 -0.03
N GLY A 186 11.87 -0.87 -0.75
CA GLY A 186 11.50 -1.05 -2.14
C GLY A 186 10.28 -0.20 -2.39
N TYR A 187 9.26 -0.75 -3.06
CA TYR A 187 7.97 -0.11 -3.21
C TYR A 187 6.88 -0.96 -2.56
N ASP A 188 6.46 -0.53 -1.38
CA ASP A 188 5.64 -1.37 -0.51
C ASP A 188 4.19 -0.87 -0.44
N VAL A 189 3.25 -1.81 -0.46
CA VAL A 189 1.81 -1.54 -0.51
C VAL A 189 1.11 -2.12 0.72
N MET A 190 0.41 -1.28 1.46
CA MET A 190 -0.50 -1.71 2.53
C MET A 190 -1.96 -1.67 2.07
N GLU A 191 -2.68 -2.78 2.15
CA GLU A 191 -4.11 -2.89 1.88
C GLU A 191 -4.89 -3.16 3.16
N VAL A 192 -5.80 -2.23 3.48
CA VAL A 192 -6.70 -2.29 4.63
C VAL A 192 -8.13 -2.31 4.14
N ASP A 193 -8.82 -3.43 4.38
CA ASP A 193 -10.23 -3.60 4.01
C ASP A 193 -11.13 -3.65 5.25
N LEU A 194 -11.74 -2.51 5.56
CA LEU A 194 -12.67 -2.37 6.66
C LEU A 194 -14.12 -2.72 6.28
N ASP A 195 -14.46 -2.91 4.99
CA ASP A 195 -15.79 -3.38 4.57
C ASP A 195 -16.06 -4.82 5.06
N ARG A 196 -14.98 -5.59 5.30
CA ARG A 196 -15.04 -6.94 5.85
C ARG A 196 -15.19 -6.99 7.36
N ALA A 197 -14.97 -5.88 8.08
CA ALA A 197 -15.24 -5.83 9.50
C ALA A 197 -16.75 -6.00 9.71
N SER A 198 -17.17 -7.05 10.41
CA SER A 198 -18.58 -7.47 10.52
C SER A 198 -19.50 -6.50 11.30
N GLY A 199 -19.05 -5.29 11.58
CA GLY A 199 -19.75 -4.27 12.37
C GLY A 199 -20.00 -2.99 11.57
N ILE A 200 -21.17 -2.37 11.81
CA ILE A 200 -21.39 -0.96 11.47
C ILE A 200 -20.55 -0.14 12.44
N ILE A 201 -19.63 0.68 11.93
CA ILE A 201 -18.76 1.53 12.75
C ILE A 201 -19.24 2.97 12.62
N ASP A 202 -19.86 3.48 13.69
CA ASP A 202 -20.35 4.85 13.75
C ASP A 202 -19.21 5.82 14.04
N GLY A 203 -19.07 6.86 13.20
CA GLY A 203 -18.10 7.93 13.40
C GLY A 203 -16.64 7.50 13.30
N LEU A 204 -16.33 6.53 12.43
CA LEU A 204 -14.97 6.07 12.17
C LEU A 204 -14.10 7.23 11.67
N ARG A 205 -12.95 7.45 12.32
CA ARG A 205 -11.93 8.39 11.90
C ARG A 205 -10.60 7.68 11.75
N LEU A 206 -9.99 7.85 10.58
CA LEU A 206 -8.69 7.32 10.25
C LEU A 206 -7.73 8.49 10.03
N THR A 207 -6.56 8.45 10.67
CA THR A 207 -5.47 9.41 10.41
C THR A 207 -4.22 8.65 10.07
N LEU A 208 -3.74 8.82 8.84
CA LEU A 208 -2.57 8.17 8.29
C LEU A 208 -1.37 9.13 8.28
N THR A 209 -0.24 8.64 8.77
CA THR A 209 1.02 9.38 8.86
C THR A 209 2.18 8.50 8.41
N ALA A 210 3.38 9.07 8.27
CA ALA A 210 4.59 8.30 7.98
C ALA A 210 4.94 7.18 8.98
N ALA A 211 4.38 7.19 10.19
CA ALA A 211 4.77 6.28 11.26
C ALA A 211 3.60 5.48 11.85
N GLN A 212 2.36 5.92 11.59
CA GLN A 212 1.19 5.38 12.27
C GLN A 212 -0.08 5.51 11.42
N LEU A 213 -0.95 4.51 11.54
CA LEU A 213 -2.37 4.63 11.28
C LEU A 213 -3.12 4.70 12.61
N LEU A 214 -3.77 5.83 12.86
CA LEU A 214 -4.66 6.02 14.00
C LEU A 214 -6.10 5.70 13.59
N VAL A 215 -6.76 4.84 14.35
CA VAL A 215 -8.15 4.43 14.17
C VAL A 215 -8.95 4.87 15.39
N ALA A 216 -9.96 5.71 15.19
CA ALA A 216 -10.85 6.17 16.25
C ALA A 216 -12.32 5.93 15.90
N ALA A 217 -13.10 5.37 16.83
CA ALA A 217 -14.54 5.16 16.66
C ALA A 217 -15.24 5.20 18.03
N GLY A 218 -16.10 6.19 18.25
CA GLY A 218 -16.71 6.42 19.58
C GLY A 218 -15.64 6.68 20.66
N ASP A 219 -15.57 5.79 21.65
CA ASP A 219 -14.56 5.83 22.74
C ASP A 219 -13.31 4.98 22.44
N LEU A 220 -13.29 4.26 21.31
CA LEU A 220 -12.13 3.47 20.88
C LEU A 220 -11.10 4.38 20.20
N GLU A 221 -9.85 4.31 20.65
CA GLU A 221 -8.69 4.83 19.94
C GLU A 221 -7.61 3.75 19.90
N GLN A 222 -7.20 3.36 18.70
CA GLN A 222 -6.13 2.40 18.46
C GLN A 222 -5.10 3.02 17.53
N SER A 223 -3.82 2.85 17.87
CA SER A 223 -2.71 3.26 17.03
C SER A 223 -1.96 2.03 16.56
N VAL A 224 -1.72 1.97 15.26
CA VAL A 224 -0.98 0.90 14.60
C VAL A 224 0.29 1.52 14.04
N PHE A 225 1.44 0.95 14.39
CA PHE A 225 2.71 1.39 13.83
C PHE A 225 2.82 0.94 12.38
N ILE A 226 3.26 1.85 11.51
CA ILE A 226 3.56 1.57 10.11
C ILE A 226 4.90 2.22 9.75
N ALA A 227 5.69 1.57 8.91
CA ALA A 227 6.94 2.10 8.37
C ALA A 227 7.20 1.53 6.98
N GLY A 228 7.99 2.25 6.17
CA GLY A 228 8.40 1.78 4.84
C GLY A 228 7.24 1.44 3.91
N PHE A 229 6.23 2.32 3.78
CA PHE A 229 5.15 2.14 2.81
C PHE A 229 5.05 3.35 1.89
N GLU A 230 5.03 3.11 0.58
CA GLU A 230 4.88 4.14 -0.44
C GLU A 230 3.44 4.26 -0.93
N GLU A 231 2.61 3.23 -0.73
CA GLU A 231 1.23 3.21 -1.19
C GLU A 231 0.27 2.55 -0.18
N PHE A 232 -0.88 3.19 0.05
CA PHE A 232 -1.86 2.74 1.04
C PHE A 232 -3.25 2.62 0.42
N HIS A 233 -3.80 1.41 0.39
CA HIS A 233 -5.13 1.10 -0.12
C HIS A 233 -6.09 0.97 1.05
N VAL A 234 -7.14 1.79 1.07
CA VAL A 234 -8.16 1.74 2.12
C VAL A 234 -9.52 1.55 1.50
N ARG A 235 -10.22 0.52 1.96
CA ARG A 235 -11.66 0.37 1.74
C ARG A 235 -12.37 0.61 3.07
N MET A 236 -13.20 1.64 3.10
CA MET A 236 -13.90 2.09 4.30
C MET A 236 -15.01 1.13 4.72
N ALA A 237 -15.29 1.09 6.02
CA ALA A 237 -16.35 0.27 6.60
C ALA A 237 -17.73 0.80 6.23
N ARG A 238 -18.74 -0.07 6.20
CA ARG A 238 -20.13 0.40 6.12
C ARG A 238 -20.52 1.10 7.42
N GLY A 239 -21.24 2.21 7.32
CA GLY A 239 -21.85 2.82 8.49
C GLY A 239 -22.38 4.22 8.25
N GLU A 240 -22.39 5.00 9.32
CA GLU A 240 -22.58 6.45 9.29
C GLU A 240 -21.32 7.17 8.78
N ASP A 241 -21.40 8.49 8.67
CA ASP A 241 -20.36 9.40 8.21
C ASP A 241 -18.98 9.12 8.83
N GLN A 242 -17.98 8.97 7.96
CA GLN A 242 -16.61 8.62 8.31
C GLN A 242 -15.63 9.67 7.83
N SER A 243 -14.43 9.71 8.42
CA SER A 243 -13.37 10.60 7.96
C SER A 243 -12.05 9.89 7.78
N PHE A 244 -11.35 10.18 6.70
CA PHE A 244 -9.99 9.72 6.43
C PHE A 244 -9.08 10.92 6.17
N ASP A 245 -7.98 11.02 6.91
CA ASP A 245 -6.99 12.09 6.79
C ASP A 245 -5.60 11.51 6.56
N ALA A 246 -5.03 11.73 5.38
CA ALA A 246 -3.68 11.29 5.01
C ALA A 246 -2.70 12.44 4.75
N VAL A 247 -2.99 13.65 5.23
CA VAL A 247 -2.16 14.84 4.97
C VAL A 247 -0.70 14.68 5.40
N ALA A 248 -0.43 13.80 6.36
CA ALA A 248 0.91 13.54 6.89
C ALA A 248 1.53 12.22 6.40
N PHE A 249 0.90 11.54 5.44
CA PHE A 249 1.42 10.33 4.83
C PHE A 249 2.33 10.69 3.65
N PRO A 250 3.58 10.20 3.62
CA PRO A 250 4.56 10.56 2.59
C PRO A 250 4.47 9.63 1.37
N GLY A 251 3.27 9.25 0.95
CA GLY A 251 3.04 8.30 -0.12
C GLY A 251 1.65 8.42 -0.72
N ARG A 252 1.37 7.60 -1.74
CA ARG A 252 0.12 7.59 -2.50
C ARG A 252 -1.01 6.88 -1.74
N VAL A 253 -2.23 7.41 -1.83
CA VAL A 253 -3.42 6.78 -1.27
C VAL A 253 -4.38 6.30 -2.37
N VAL A 254 -4.86 5.07 -2.22
CA VAL A 254 -6.01 4.55 -2.98
C VAL A 254 -7.19 4.39 -2.03
N TYR A 255 -8.16 5.27 -2.15
CA TYR A 255 -9.29 5.36 -1.25
C TYR A 255 -10.59 4.89 -1.91
N TYR A 256 -11.28 3.97 -1.22
CA TYR A 256 -12.64 3.53 -1.54
C TYR A 256 -13.56 3.83 -0.34
N GLY A 257 -14.39 4.85 -0.48
CA GLY A 257 -15.37 5.25 0.54
C GLY A 257 -16.62 4.34 0.58
N ALA A 258 -17.54 4.68 1.47
CA ALA A 258 -18.71 3.86 1.78
C ALA A 258 -19.97 4.37 1.05
N ARG A 259 -21.12 4.34 1.74
CA ARG A 259 -22.42 4.83 1.23
C ARG A 259 -22.96 6.00 2.07
N SER A 260 -22.14 6.48 2.99
CA SER A 260 -22.42 7.56 3.96
C SER A 260 -21.84 8.88 3.45
N ALA A 261 -22.17 9.99 4.12
CA ALA A 261 -21.53 11.26 3.81
C ALA A 261 -20.15 11.30 4.44
N ASP A 262 -19.12 11.00 3.66
CA ASP A 262 -17.76 10.81 4.15
C ASP A 262 -16.88 12.04 3.86
N THR A 263 -15.81 12.19 4.65
CA THR A 263 -14.79 13.22 4.43
C THR A 263 -13.44 12.58 4.15
N PHE A 264 -12.80 12.97 3.05
CA PHE A 264 -11.47 12.53 2.68
C PHE A 264 -10.51 13.72 2.56
N VAL A 265 -9.33 13.60 3.16
CA VAL A 265 -8.19 14.50 2.97
C VAL A 265 -7.02 13.67 2.42
N GLY A 266 -6.56 14.04 1.23
CA GLY A 266 -5.47 13.37 0.51
C GLY A 266 -4.09 13.59 1.12
N SER A 267 -3.12 12.90 0.55
CA SER A 267 -1.69 13.05 0.82
C SER A 267 -1.08 14.18 -0.01
N ASP A 268 0.23 14.41 0.10
CA ASP A 268 0.95 15.32 -0.81
C ASP A 268 1.36 14.65 -2.16
N PHE A 269 0.82 13.47 -2.47
CA PHE A 269 1.17 12.61 -3.62
C PHE A 269 -0.06 12.33 -4.51
N GLU A 270 0.16 11.73 -5.68
CA GLU A 270 -0.93 11.37 -6.60
C GLU A 270 -1.86 10.34 -5.95
N ASP A 271 -3.09 10.73 -5.65
CA ASP A 271 -4.08 9.88 -5.02
C ASP A 271 -5.13 9.37 -6.03
N VAL A 272 -5.74 8.22 -5.72
CA VAL A 272 -6.94 7.72 -6.42
C VAL A 272 -8.07 7.58 -5.43
N ILE A 273 -9.11 8.38 -5.63
CA ILE A 273 -10.18 8.59 -4.67
C ILE A 273 -11.50 8.24 -5.33
N SER A 274 -12.22 7.29 -4.73
CA SER A 274 -13.58 6.90 -5.09
C SER A 274 -14.45 6.92 -3.83
N THR A 275 -15.20 7.99 -3.60
CA THR A 275 -15.92 8.17 -2.31
C THR A 275 -17.19 7.31 -2.20
N GLY A 276 -17.82 6.98 -3.33
CA GLY A 276 -18.91 6.01 -3.35
C GLY A 276 -20.27 6.68 -3.49
N ALA A 277 -21.15 6.54 -2.51
CA ALA A 277 -22.45 7.22 -2.51
C ALA A 277 -22.61 7.97 -1.19
N GLY A 278 -23.46 8.98 -1.16
CA GLY A 278 -23.55 9.89 -0.01
C GLY A 278 -23.15 11.29 -0.43
N ASP A 279 -23.32 12.27 0.45
CA ASP A 279 -22.92 13.65 0.18
C ASP A 279 -21.49 13.85 0.70
N ASP A 280 -20.51 13.60 -0.15
CA ASP A 280 -19.10 13.46 0.24
C ASP A 280 -18.33 14.78 0.16
N THR A 281 -17.24 14.85 0.93
CA THR A 281 -16.30 15.98 0.91
C THR A 281 -14.87 15.50 0.66
N VAL A 282 -14.27 15.94 -0.45
CA VAL A 282 -12.88 15.64 -0.81
C VAL A 282 -12.00 16.88 -0.71
N MET A 283 -10.86 16.76 -0.03
CA MET A 283 -9.79 17.75 0.02
C MET A 283 -8.49 17.16 -0.54
N ALA A 284 -8.19 17.46 -1.80
CA ALA A 284 -7.01 17.00 -2.53
C ALA A 284 -6.40 18.20 -3.27
N ARG A 285 -6.00 19.22 -2.49
CA ARG A 285 -5.35 20.43 -3.02
C ARG A 285 -4.00 20.62 -2.36
N ASP A 286 -3.11 19.72 -2.73
CA ASP A 286 -1.76 19.53 -2.22
C ASP A 286 -0.69 19.86 -3.29
N GLY A 287 -1.10 20.04 -4.54
CA GLY A 287 -0.23 20.32 -5.68
C GLY A 287 0.23 19.07 -6.44
N ALA A 288 -0.23 17.88 -6.05
CA ALA A 288 -0.09 16.65 -6.81
C ALA A 288 -1.14 16.57 -7.94
N PHE A 289 -1.15 15.45 -8.65
CA PHE A 289 -2.18 15.15 -9.64
C PHE A 289 -3.06 14.06 -9.08
N ASP A 290 -4.36 14.31 -8.93
CA ASP A 290 -5.27 13.33 -8.35
C ASP A 290 -6.34 12.85 -9.32
N LEU A 291 -6.78 11.62 -9.11
CA LEU A 291 -7.98 11.08 -9.74
C LEU A 291 -9.10 11.01 -8.72
N VAL A 292 -10.10 11.88 -8.86
CA VAL A 292 -11.24 11.98 -7.94
C VAL A 292 -12.53 11.57 -8.64
N ASP A 293 -13.22 10.59 -8.09
CA ASP A 293 -14.59 10.20 -8.43
C ASP A 293 -15.46 10.32 -7.17
N CYS A 294 -16.32 11.34 -7.09
CA CYS A 294 -17.21 11.49 -5.94
C CYS A 294 -18.43 10.54 -5.98
N GLY A 295 -18.66 9.87 -7.10
CA GLY A 295 -19.73 8.89 -7.22
C GLY A 295 -21.13 9.51 -7.22
N ALA A 296 -21.98 9.18 -6.23
CA ALA A 296 -23.39 9.54 -6.25
C ALA A 296 -23.85 10.24 -4.97
N GLY A 297 -24.19 11.52 -5.10
CA GLY A 297 -24.79 12.34 -4.05
C GLY A 297 -24.79 13.80 -4.46
N ASP A 298 -24.88 14.70 -3.50
CA ASP A 298 -24.51 16.12 -3.69
C ASP A 298 -23.10 16.35 -3.11
N ASP A 299 -22.08 16.13 -3.93
CA ASP A 299 -20.68 16.03 -3.48
C ASP A 299 -19.89 17.33 -3.64
N THR A 300 -18.92 17.53 -2.74
CA THR A 300 -18.01 18.67 -2.77
C THR A 300 -16.55 18.24 -2.90
N ALA A 301 -15.79 18.91 -3.78
CA ALA A 301 -14.38 18.61 -3.99
C ALA A 301 -13.54 19.89 -4.03
N VAL A 302 -12.52 19.98 -3.17
CA VAL A 302 -11.50 21.02 -3.19
C VAL A 302 -10.23 20.42 -3.78
N VAL A 303 -9.95 20.79 -5.02
CA VAL A 303 -8.91 20.16 -5.84
C VAL A 303 -7.98 21.19 -6.47
N ASP A 304 -6.87 20.71 -7.02
CA ASP A 304 -5.99 21.43 -7.91
C ASP A 304 -6.50 21.49 -9.34
N ALA A 305 -5.86 22.35 -10.13
CA ALA A 305 -6.25 22.56 -11.52
C ALA A 305 -5.81 21.44 -12.47
N THR A 306 -4.87 20.63 -12.01
CA THR A 306 -4.29 19.49 -12.75
C THR A 306 -5.13 18.23 -12.60
N ASP A 307 -5.92 18.12 -11.54
CA ASP A 307 -6.61 16.89 -11.17
C ASP A 307 -7.71 16.52 -12.15
N ARG A 308 -8.00 15.22 -12.18
CA ARG A 308 -9.11 14.67 -12.95
C ARG A 308 -10.26 14.36 -12.01
N VAL A 309 -11.25 15.24 -12.01
CA VAL A 309 -12.45 15.11 -11.19
C VAL A 309 -13.65 14.70 -12.03
N VAL A 310 -14.38 13.68 -11.58
CA VAL A 310 -15.65 13.22 -12.18
C VAL A 310 -16.71 13.03 -11.10
N ASN A 311 -17.97 13.14 -11.50
CA ASN A 311 -19.14 12.89 -10.66
C ASN A 311 -19.17 13.69 -9.34
N CYS A 312 -18.65 14.93 -9.33
CA CYS A 312 -18.75 15.83 -8.18
C CYS A 312 -19.56 17.09 -8.56
N GLU A 313 -20.51 17.49 -7.72
CA GLU A 313 -21.48 18.56 -8.00
C GLU A 313 -20.90 19.96 -7.74
N ASP A 314 -20.16 20.14 -6.65
CA ASP A 314 -19.51 21.41 -6.27
C ASP A 314 -17.98 21.27 -6.22
N VAL A 315 -17.32 21.64 -7.32
CA VAL A 315 -15.86 21.57 -7.45
C VAL A 315 -15.19 22.94 -7.32
N SER A 316 -14.33 23.07 -6.32
CA SER A 316 -13.55 24.27 -6.01
C SER A 316 -12.12 24.12 -6.52
N TYR A 317 -11.81 24.84 -7.62
CA TYR A 317 -10.45 24.97 -8.16
C TYR A 317 -9.74 26.24 -7.66
N PRO A 318 -8.39 26.25 -7.56
CA PRO A 318 -7.63 27.45 -7.27
C PRO A 318 -7.84 28.53 -8.35
N ARG A 319 -8.04 29.79 -7.94
CA ARG A 319 -8.19 30.91 -8.90
C ARG A 319 -6.80 31.36 -9.38
N PRO A 320 -6.55 31.48 -10.70
CA PRO A 320 -5.26 31.94 -11.18
C PRO A 320 -5.03 33.43 -10.84
N ALA A 321 -3.81 33.79 -10.47
CA ALA A 321 -3.37 35.17 -10.29
C ALA A 321 -2.66 35.67 -11.54
N THR A 322 -3.10 36.80 -12.09
CA THR A 322 -2.46 37.38 -13.28
C THR A 322 -1.18 38.11 -12.90
N SER A 323 -0.07 37.74 -13.53
CA SER A 323 1.22 38.39 -13.28
C SER A 323 1.23 39.85 -13.77
N ARG A 324 2.26 40.59 -13.34
CA ARG A 324 2.41 41.99 -13.71
C ARG A 324 2.61 42.16 -15.22
N ILE A 325 1.79 43.03 -15.82
CA ILE A 325 1.90 43.38 -17.25
C ILE A 325 3.19 44.17 -17.54
N SER A 326 4.09 43.53 -18.29
CA SER A 326 5.32 44.10 -18.84
C SER A 326 5.10 44.70 -20.22
N GLY A 327 5.87 45.74 -20.57
CA GLY A 327 5.68 46.52 -21.80
C GLY A 327 5.64 48.04 -21.57
N PRO A 328 5.63 48.84 -22.65
CA PRO A 328 5.81 50.29 -22.58
C PRO A 328 4.60 51.02 -22.01
N LYS A 329 4.85 52.10 -21.25
CA LYS A 329 3.80 52.99 -20.70
C LYS A 329 3.33 54.06 -21.69
N LYS A 330 4.06 54.27 -22.80
CA LYS A 330 3.82 55.32 -23.79
C LYS A 330 3.84 54.68 -25.18
N ILE A 331 2.84 54.97 -26.01
CA ILE A 331 2.74 54.50 -27.40
C ILE A 331 2.54 55.74 -28.28
N THR A 332 3.26 55.84 -29.39
CA THR A 332 3.07 56.90 -30.38
C THR A 332 1.77 56.68 -31.16
N LYS A 333 1.03 57.73 -31.50
CA LYS A 333 -0.19 57.60 -32.28
C LYS A 333 0.14 56.97 -33.63
N GLY A 334 -0.60 55.92 -34.00
CA GLY A 334 -0.38 55.19 -35.24
C GLY A 334 0.60 54.02 -35.14
N SER A 335 1.28 53.81 -34.00
CA SER A 335 2.12 52.62 -33.76
C SER A 335 1.41 51.53 -32.95
N SER A 336 2.14 50.47 -32.63
CA SER A 336 1.70 49.37 -31.76
C SER A 336 2.71 49.12 -30.64
N ALA A 337 2.27 48.49 -29.56
CA ALA A 337 3.13 48.02 -28.49
C ALA A 337 2.78 46.59 -28.09
N SER A 338 3.79 45.82 -27.73
CA SER A 338 3.65 44.47 -27.20
C SER A 338 3.67 44.49 -25.67
N TYR A 339 2.82 43.67 -25.06
CA TYR A 339 2.71 43.49 -23.63
C TYR A 339 2.81 42.02 -23.28
N THR A 340 3.64 41.69 -22.29
CA THR A 340 3.77 40.34 -21.77
C THR A 340 3.18 40.26 -20.37
N PHE A 341 2.59 39.11 -20.07
CA PHE A 341 1.99 38.73 -18.80
C PHE A 341 1.97 37.20 -18.72
N GLY A 342 1.62 36.67 -17.56
CA GLY A 342 1.58 35.24 -17.25
C GLY A 342 0.54 34.99 -16.17
N SER A 343 0.43 33.74 -15.75
CA SER A 343 -0.50 33.26 -14.72
C SER A 343 0.29 32.59 -13.61
N SER A 344 -0.30 32.48 -12.42
CA SER A 344 0.23 31.64 -11.33
C SER A 344 -0.08 30.16 -11.53
N ILE A 345 -0.95 29.81 -12.49
CA ILE A 345 -1.33 28.44 -12.79
C ILE A 345 -1.11 28.19 -14.28
N ASP A 346 -0.39 27.13 -14.60
CA ASP A 346 -0.09 26.73 -15.98
C ASP A 346 -1.36 26.32 -16.74
N GLY A 347 -1.33 26.43 -18.07
CA GLY A 347 -2.51 26.16 -18.91
C GLY A 347 -3.63 27.22 -18.83
N SER A 348 -3.51 28.24 -17.97
CA SER A 348 -4.48 29.33 -17.86
C SER A 348 -4.71 30.07 -19.19
N VAL A 349 -5.97 30.43 -19.48
CA VAL A 349 -6.34 31.32 -20.59
C VAL A 349 -6.41 32.77 -20.14
N PHE A 350 -6.21 33.71 -21.07
CA PHE A 350 -6.21 35.14 -20.74
C PHE A 350 -7.36 35.90 -21.40
N GLY A 351 -7.99 36.78 -20.63
CA GLY A 351 -8.89 37.81 -21.10
C GLY A 351 -8.20 39.17 -21.05
N CYS A 352 -8.23 39.91 -22.15
CA CYS A 352 -7.74 41.29 -22.22
C CYS A 352 -8.90 42.24 -22.46
N ARG A 353 -8.85 43.43 -21.86
CA ARG A 353 -9.69 44.57 -22.26
C ARG A 353 -8.93 45.88 -22.13
N ILE A 354 -9.34 46.87 -22.92
CA ILE A 354 -8.83 48.24 -22.80
C ILE A 354 -9.95 49.14 -22.28
N ASP A 355 -9.64 49.90 -21.23
CA ASP A 355 -10.55 50.78 -20.52
C ASP A 355 -11.84 50.06 -20.09
N LYS A 356 -13.00 50.52 -20.56
CA LYS A 356 -14.32 49.95 -20.30
C LYS A 356 -14.82 49.05 -21.44
N GLY A 357 -13.94 48.64 -22.35
CA GLY A 357 -14.28 47.68 -23.39
C GLY A 357 -14.65 46.31 -22.84
N SER A 358 -15.22 45.47 -23.69
CA SER A 358 -15.51 44.07 -23.38
C SER A 358 -14.22 43.27 -23.20
N TRP A 359 -14.28 42.23 -22.36
CA TRP A 359 -13.23 41.22 -22.27
C TRP A 359 -13.20 40.41 -23.57
N THR A 360 -12.00 40.25 -24.13
CA THR A 360 -11.76 39.41 -25.31
C THR A 360 -10.62 38.45 -25.02
N PRO A 361 -10.67 37.20 -25.52
CA PRO A 361 -9.53 36.28 -25.44
C PRO A 361 -8.26 36.90 -26.02
N CYS A 362 -7.13 36.69 -25.35
CA CYS A 362 -5.82 37.16 -25.80
C CYS A 362 -4.72 36.16 -25.40
N ALA A 363 -3.55 36.30 -26.02
CA ALA A 363 -2.35 35.54 -25.67
C ALA A 363 -1.22 36.50 -25.27
N SER A 364 -0.27 35.99 -24.49
CA SER A 364 0.99 36.67 -24.19
C SER A 364 2.04 36.21 -25.22
N PRO A 365 2.73 37.10 -25.94
CA PRO A 365 2.61 38.56 -25.91
C PRO A 365 1.34 39.11 -26.60
N TYR A 366 0.69 40.10 -25.98
CA TYR A 366 -0.48 40.80 -26.52
C TYR A 366 -0.11 42.12 -27.19
N THR A 367 -0.49 42.30 -28.45
CA THR A 367 -0.20 43.54 -29.21
C THR A 367 -1.37 44.52 -29.16
N VAL A 368 -1.14 45.69 -28.56
CA VAL A 368 -2.08 46.82 -28.59
C VAL A 368 -1.76 47.70 -29.80
N LYS A 369 -2.70 47.78 -30.75
CA LYS A 369 -2.62 48.66 -31.93
C LYS A 369 -3.29 50.00 -31.61
N ALA A 370 -2.53 51.10 -31.59
CA ALA A 370 -3.10 52.44 -31.36
C ALA A 370 -3.76 53.02 -32.62
N LYS A 371 -3.33 52.60 -33.81
CA LYS A 371 -3.85 53.10 -35.10
C LYS A 371 -5.35 52.81 -35.23
N GLY A 372 -6.16 53.87 -35.34
CA GLY A 372 -7.61 53.79 -35.56
C GLY A 372 -8.45 53.25 -34.40
N LYS A 373 -7.83 52.70 -33.35
CA LYS A 373 -8.52 52.05 -32.22
C LYS A 373 -8.46 52.85 -30.93
N LEU A 374 -7.40 53.62 -30.68
CA LEU A 374 -7.20 54.36 -29.43
C LEU A 374 -6.99 55.85 -29.70
N LYS A 375 -7.72 56.69 -28.96
CA LYS A 375 -7.60 58.16 -29.03
C LYS A 375 -6.31 58.62 -28.32
N LYS A 376 -5.89 59.87 -28.55
CA LYS A 376 -4.82 60.49 -27.75
C LYS A 376 -5.29 60.58 -26.30
N GLY A 377 -4.51 60.10 -25.34
CA GLY A 377 -4.93 60.12 -23.94
C GLY A 377 -4.35 59.00 -23.09
N LYS A 378 -4.87 58.90 -21.86
CA LYS A 378 -4.59 57.79 -20.94
C LYS A 378 -5.58 56.67 -21.22
N HIS A 379 -5.06 55.45 -21.26
CA HIS A 379 -5.81 54.21 -21.39
C HIS A 379 -5.30 53.23 -20.33
N THR A 380 -6.11 52.23 -20.02
CA THR A 380 -5.74 51.14 -19.10
C THR A 380 -5.96 49.81 -19.81
N LEU A 381 -4.89 49.05 -20.02
CA LEU A 381 -5.00 47.64 -20.36
C LEU A 381 -5.26 46.86 -19.07
N LEU A 382 -6.31 46.05 -19.04
CA LEU A 382 -6.56 45.06 -18.01
C LEU A 382 -6.38 43.67 -18.60
N VAL A 383 -5.72 42.80 -17.85
CA VAL A 383 -5.53 41.38 -18.19
C VAL A 383 -5.97 40.55 -17.00
N ARG A 384 -6.70 39.47 -17.25
CA ARG A 384 -7.06 38.46 -16.25
C ARG A 384 -6.74 37.07 -16.78
N ALA A 385 -6.11 36.24 -15.96
CA ALA A 385 -5.98 34.80 -16.16
C ALA A 385 -7.25 34.08 -15.68
N GLY A 386 -7.51 32.87 -16.15
CA GLY A 386 -8.66 32.05 -15.73
C GLY A 386 -8.72 30.73 -16.48
N TYR A 387 -9.74 29.94 -16.16
CA TYR A 387 -10.10 28.72 -16.90
C TYR A 387 -11.33 28.95 -17.81
N PRO A 388 -11.50 28.14 -18.87
CA PRO A 388 -12.70 28.16 -19.70
C PRO A 388 -14.00 27.97 -18.90
N ALA A 389 -13.96 27.18 -17.81
CA ALA A 389 -15.10 26.90 -16.92
C ALA A 389 -15.52 28.09 -16.02
N GLY A 390 -14.84 29.25 -16.09
CA GLY A 390 -15.33 30.49 -15.48
C GLY A 390 -14.61 30.96 -14.21
N ASN A 391 -13.60 30.21 -13.73
CA ASN A 391 -12.76 30.62 -12.59
C ASN A 391 -11.68 31.63 -13.01
N TRP A 392 -12.11 32.87 -13.25
CA TRP A 392 -11.23 33.99 -13.60
C TRP A 392 -10.60 34.67 -12.37
N ASP A 393 -9.42 35.26 -12.55
CA ASP A 393 -8.77 36.16 -11.62
C ASP A 393 -9.72 37.30 -11.22
N ALA A 394 -10.07 37.35 -9.93
CA ALA A 394 -10.93 38.38 -9.34
C ALA A 394 -10.25 39.76 -9.29
N THR A 395 -8.92 39.80 -9.40
CA THR A 395 -8.08 40.99 -9.31
C THR A 395 -7.23 41.22 -10.58
N PRO A 396 -7.85 41.54 -11.74
CA PRO A 396 -7.13 41.68 -13.00
C PRO A 396 -5.94 42.64 -12.93
N ALA A 397 -4.79 42.23 -13.49
CA ALA A 397 -3.61 43.06 -13.63
C ALA A 397 -3.89 44.30 -14.50
N LYS A 398 -3.33 45.46 -14.13
CA LYS A 398 -3.60 46.75 -14.80
C LYS A 398 -2.33 47.41 -15.30
N LYS A 399 -2.33 47.87 -16.55
CA LYS A 399 -1.26 48.67 -17.15
C LYS A 399 -1.77 49.99 -17.68
N LYS A 400 -1.26 51.09 -17.12
CA LYS A 400 -1.52 52.44 -17.65
C LYS A 400 -0.71 52.67 -18.92
N ILE A 401 -1.41 53.05 -19.99
CA ILE A 401 -0.89 53.34 -21.33
C ILE A 401 -1.21 54.80 -21.66
N LYS A 402 -0.25 55.55 -22.21
CA LYS A 402 -0.48 56.90 -22.73
C LYS A 402 -0.22 56.93 -24.23
N ILE A 403 -1.28 57.19 -25.02
CA ILE A 403 -1.15 57.44 -26.45
C ILE A 403 -0.67 58.89 -26.63
N LYS A 404 0.57 59.05 -27.10
CA LYS A 404 1.17 60.33 -27.47
C LYS A 404 0.88 60.66 -28.93
N GLN A 405 1.02 61.93 -29.29
CA GLN A 405 0.95 62.34 -30.69
C GLN A 405 2.08 61.72 -31.51
#